data_AF-A0A662MYG1-F1
#
_entry.id   AF-A0A662MYG1-F1
#
_cell.length_a   1.000
_cell.length_b   1.000
_cell.length_c   1.000
_cell.angle_alpha   90.00
_cell.angle_beta   90.00
_cell.angle_gamma   90.00
#
_symmetry.space_group_name_H-M   'P 1'
#
loop_
_entity.id
_entity.type
_entity.pdbx_description
1 polymer ?
#
loop_
_entity_poly.entity_id
_entity_poly.type
_entity_poly.pdbx_seq_one_letter_code
_entity_poly.pdbx_strand_id
1 'polypeptide(L)'
;MKTVELLESGKISLYDGLEKIILTSSLSDLAYVEGRKTAHDLGFDVWKKLKPSDERLKQKLGLKNLYTNSQAFPDFMFKSRVNNGQLVGGEILELKDAQGGNIASFNSTIPTEYKTLKEIERLNGQKGKTVIKIAELLDENSKNAEWRIYKRKCFYMIRTHKKHQDKIRVSIVDGAFFETIPERELIPSMFQNIFDRHAGEYEIPDNIREDARQVFRYLTDHILISFSQDITNASIKPRLRIMAEATKEGNPHWREYGIPEKTFNLIIKADGEAKIVEDIIKKREMRIQKHKIKHRNDGEFLVFSYRVR
;
A
#
# COMPACT_ATOMS: atom_id res chain seq x y z
N MET A 1 3.65 -0.63 17.41
CA MET A 1 3.89 -0.97 18.84
C MET A 1 2.84 -1.92 19.37
N LYS A 2 1.54 -1.58 19.37
CA LYS A 2 0.46 -2.47 19.83
C LYS A 2 0.47 -3.88 19.20
N THR A 3 0.84 -4.02 17.93
CA THR A 3 1.02 -5.34 17.29
C THR A 3 2.07 -6.21 18.00
N VAL A 4 3.18 -5.61 18.44
CA VAL A 4 4.24 -6.33 19.19
C VAL A 4 3.72 -6.76 20.56
N GLU A 5 3.03 -5.87 21.29
CA GLU A 5 2.41 -6.20 22.59
C GLU A 5 1.39 -7.35 22.47
N LEU A 6 0.63 -7.40 21.36
CA LEU A 6 -0.31 -8.49 21.07
C LEU A 6 0.40 -9.80 20.68
N LEU A 7 1.53 -9.73 19.98
CA LEU A 7 2.37 -10.90 19.69
C LEU A 7 3.02 -11.43 20.98
N GLU A 8 3.53 -10.56 21.85
CA GLU A 8 4.12 -10.92 23.15
C GLU A 8 3.10 -11.60 24.08
N SER A 9 1.86 -11.11 24.08
CA SER A 9 0.77 -11.69 24.88
C SER A 9 0.09 -12.89 24.21
N GLY A 10 0.52 -13.31 23.02
CA GLY A 10 -0.06 -14.43 22.28
C GLY A 10 -1.49 -14.21 21.77
N LYS A 11 -1.98 -12.96 21.78
CA LYS A 11 -3.33 -12.61 21.31
C LYS A 11 -3.43 -12.62 19.78
N ILE A 12 -2.30 -12.45 19.10
CA ILE A 12 -2.16 -12.64 17.66
C ILE A 12 -0.88 -13.44 17.38
N SER A 13 -0.80 -13.99 16.18
CA SER A 13 0.37 -14.72 15.68
C SER A 13 0.78 -14.23 14.29
N LEU A 14 2.04 -14.46 13.88
CA LEU A 14 2.47 -14.22 12.50
C LEU A 14 1.68 -15.06 11.48
N TYR A 15 1.08 -16.17 11.91
CA TYR A 15 0.28 -17.08 11.08
C TYR A 15 -1.15 -16.62 10.85
N ASP A 16 -1.64 -15.67 11.67
CA ASP A 16 -2.98 -15.11 11.47
C ASP A 16 -3.10 -14.47 10.08
N GLY A 17 -4.33 -14.36 9.55
CA GLY A 17 -4.57 -13.52 8.37
C GLY A 17 -4.02 -12.11 8.61
N LEU A 18 -3.40 -11.50 7.60
CA LEU A 18 -2.82 -10.16 7.76
C LEU A 18 -3.89 -9.15 8.16
N GLU A 19 -5.12 -9.32 7.65
CA GLU A 19 -6.30 -8.57 8.04
C GLU A 19 -6.59 -8.69 9.54
N LYS A 20 -6.55 -9.91 10.09
CA LYS A 20 -6.77 -10.15 11.52
C LYS A 20 -5.71 -9.46 12.37
N ILE A 21 -4.44 -9.50 11.95
CA ILE A 21 -3.34 -8.80 12.65
C ILE A 21 -3.65 -7.30 12.75
N ILE A 22 -4.00 -6.66 11.62
CA ILE A 22 -4.29 -5.23 11.56
C ILE A 22 -5.57 -4.86 12.30
N LEU A 23 -6.66 -5.62 12.13
CA LEU A 23 -7.93 -5.35 12.80
C LEU A 23 -7.79 -5.46 14.33
N THR A 24 -7.09 -6.50 14.81
CA THR A 24 -6.86 -6.67 16.26
C THR A 24 -5.98 -5.54 16.82
N SER A 25 -4.94 -5.11 16.09
CA SER A 25 -4.05 -4.06 16.56
C SER A 25 -4.64 -2.66 16.44
N SER A 26 -5.45 -2.38 15.42
CA SER A 26 -5.64 -1.00 14.96
C SER A 26 -7.07 -0.62 14.59
N LEU A 27 -8.09 -1.47 14.75
CA LEU A 27 -9.46 -1.19 14.29
C LEU A 27 -9.99 0.20 14.70
N SER A 28 -9.71 0.66 15.92
CA SER A 28 -10.18 1.96 16.42
C SER A 28 -9.65 3.16 15.64
N ASP A 29 -8.50 2.97 14.99
CA ASP A 29 -7.66 3.98 14.36
C ASP A 29 -7.80 3.94 12.83
N LEU A 30 -8.64 3.06 12.29
CA LEU A 30 -8.88 2.93 10.86
C LEU A 30 -10.00 3.87 10.40
N ALA A 31 -9.75 4.59 9.31
CA ALA A 31 -10.72 5.36 8.55
C ALA A 31 -11.35 4.51 7.42
N TYR A 32 -10.68 3.45 6.97
CA TYR A 32 -11.22 2.56 5.95
C TYR A 32 -10.72 1.12 6.12
N VAL A 33 -11.59 0.18 5.75
CA VAL A 33 -11.32 -1.26 5.65
C VAL A 33 -11.93 -1.74 4.34
N GLU A 34 -11.14 -2.37 3.47
CA GLU A 34 -11.59 -2.96 2.21
C GLU A 34 -12.49 -4.18 2.46
N GLY A 35 -11.87 -5.25 3.00
CA GLY A 35 -12.46 -6.56 3.22
C GLY A 35 -13.44 -6.60 4.39
N ARG A 36 -14.49 -5.78 4.34
CA ARG A 36 -15.46 -5.60 5.45
C ARG A 36 -16.26 -6.86 5.75
N LYS A 37 -16.53 -7.68 4.72
CA LYS A 37 -17.12 -9.00 4.94
C LYS A 37 -16.15 -9.87 5.75
N THR A 38 -14.90 -9.95 5.33
CA THR A 38 -13.85 -10.69 6.05
C THR A 38 -13.68 -10.17 7.49
N ALA A 39 -13.69 -8.86 7.70
CA ALA A 39 -13.62 -8.26 9.03
C ALA A 39 -14.80 -8.70 9.91
N HIS A 40 -16.02 -8.66 9.38
CA HIS A 40 -17.22 -9.09 10.09
C HIS A 40 -17.20 -10.59 10.41
N ASP A 41 -16.77 -11.43 9.46
CA ASP A 41 -16.62 -12.88 9.66
C ASP A 41 -15.58 -13.21 10.75
N LEU A 42 -14.60 -12.31 10.96
CA LEU A 42 -13.62 -12.36 12.05
C LEU A 42 -14.13 -11.74 13.38
N GLY A 43 -15.37 -11.28 13.44
CA GLY A 43 -15.99 -10.67 14.63
C GLY A 43 -15.74 -9.18 14.79
N PHE A 44 -15.23 -8.50 13.76
CA PHE A 44 -14.99 -7.06 13.78
C PHE A 44 -16.09 -6.30 13.05
N ASP A 45 -16.88 -5.54 13.80
CA ASP A 45 -17.84 -4.59 13.24
C ASP A 45 -17.18 -3.22 13.03
N VAL A 46 -16.87 -2.92 11.76
CA VAL A 46 -16.28 -1.64 11.33
C VAL A 46 -17.25 -0.46 11.43
N TRP A 47 -18.56 -0.72 11.50
CA TRP A 47 -19.63 0.28 11.53
C TRP A 47 -20.11 0.60 12.95
N LYS A 48 -19.73 -0.20 13.95
CA LYS A 48 -20.15 -0.10 15.36
C LYS A 48 -20.18 1.31 15.95
N LYS A 49 -19.27 2.19 15.51
CA LYS A 49 -19.16 3.58 16.01
C LYS A 49 -20.13 4.55 15.33
N LEU A 50 -20.72 4.17 14.20
CA LEU A 50 -21.63 5.01 13.45
C LEU A 50 -23.05 4.88 14.03
N LYS A 51 -23.66 6.03 14.32
CA LYS A 51 -25.02 6.14 14.87
C LYS A 51 -26.19 5.93 13.87
N PRO A 52 -26.06 6.10 12.53
CA PRO A 52 -27.17 5.84 11.63
C PRO A 52 -27.50 4.35 11.56
N SER A 53 -28.76 4.00 11.30
CA SER A 53 -29.13 2.63 10.96
C SER A 53 -28.43 2.14 9.68
N ASP A 54 -28.31 0.83 9.54
CA ASP A 54 -27.70 0.18 8.39
C ASP A 54 -28.28 0.66 7.05
N GLU A 55 -29.61 0.81 6.96
CA GLU A 55 -30.31 1.27 5.75
C GLU A 55 -29.89 2.69 5.37
N ARG A 56 -29.73 3.57 6.36
CA ARG A 56 -29.30 4.95 6.13
C ARG A 56 -27.83 5.01 5.70
N LEU A 57 -26.98 4.14 6.25
CA LEU A 57 -25.58 4.00 5.82
C LEU A 57 -25.50 3.46 4.39
N LYS A 58 -26.26 2.40 4.07
CA LYS A 58 -26.36 1.82 2.72
C LYS A 58 -26.75 2.89 1.69
N GLN A 59 -27.80 3.67 1.97
CA GLN A 59 -28.25 4.75 1.09
C GLN A 59 -27.17 5.82 0.91
N LYS A 60 -26.55 6.31 2.00
CA LYS A 60 -25.51 7.35 1.95
C LYS A 60 -24.29 6.90 1.14
N LEU A 61 -23.90 5.64 1.28
CA LEU A 61 -22.74 5.05 0.60
C LEU A 61 -23.06 4.55 -0.80
N GLY A 62 -24.34 4.43 -1.18
CA GLY A 62 -24.76 3.83 -2.44
C GLY A 62 -24.47 2.33 -2.49
N LEU A 63 -24.53 1.64 -1.35
CA LEU A 63 -24.21 0.22 -1.21
C LEU A 63 -25.47 -0.60 -1.00
N LYS A 64 -25.55 -1.76 -1.67
CA LYS A 64 -26.60 -2.75 -1.38
C LYS A 64 -26.33 -3.51 -0.08
N ASN A 65 -25.04 -3.72 0.25
CA ASN A 65 -24.60 -4.41 1.46
C ASN A 65 -23.38 -3.69 2.04
N LEU A 66 -23.36 -3.51 3.36
CA LEU A 66 -22.27 -2.87 4.10
C LEU A 66 -21.05 -3.79 4.25
N TYR A 67 -21.28 -5.11 4.33
CA TYR A 67 -20.26 -6.14 4.50
C TYR A 67 -19.93 -6.75 3.14
N THR A 68 -19.03 -6.11 2.41
CA THR A 68 -18.59 -6.53 1.07
C THR A 68 -17.08 -6.50 0.96
N ASN A 69 -16.53 -7.39 0.13
CA ASN A 69 -15.15 -7.33 -0.34
C ASN A 69 -15.20 -6.68 -1.73
N SER A 70 -14.94 -5.38 -1.76
CA SER A 70 -14.95 -4.55 -2.96
C SER A 70 -13.72 -4.74 -3.86
N GLN A 71 -12.63 -5.33 -3.36
CA GLN A 71 -11.33 -5.43 -4.02
C GLN A 71 -10.82 -4.05 -4.47
N ALA A 72 -11.02 -3.03 -3.64
CA ALA A 72 -10.58 -1.67 -3.89
C ALA A 72 -9.26 -1.40 -3.16
N PHE A 73 -8.34 -0.68 -3.79
CA PHE A 73 -7.18 -0.15 -3.10
C PHE A 73 -7.59 1.04 -2.21
N PRO A 74 -7.02 1.22 -1.00
CA PRO A 74 -6.11 0.30 -0.31
C PRO A 74 -6.85 -0.73 0.56
N ASP A 75 -6.16 -1.75 1.06
CA ASP A 75 -6.76 -2.66 2.05
C ASP A 75 -7.20 -1.93 3.33
N PHE A 76 -6.38 -0.98 3.82
CA PHE A 76 -6.67 -0.16 4.99
C PHE A 76 -6.24 1.30 4.81
N MET A 77 -6.96 2.20 5.47
CA MET A 77 -6.55 3.59 5.67
C MET A 77 -6.68 3.94 7.14
N PHE A 78 -5.66 4.57 7.71
CA PHE A 78 -5.68 5.07 9.07
C PHE A 78 -6.39 6.43 9.15
N LYS A 79 -6.82 6.81 10.35
CA LYS A 79 -7.35 8.14 10.62
C LYS A 79 -6.23 9.15 10.67
N SER A 80 -6.50 10.32 10.11
CA SER A 80 -5.64 11.47 10.27
C SER A 80 -5.69 12.04 11.69
N ARG A 81 -4.69 12.86 12.00
CA ARG A 81 -4.56 13.58 13.27
C ARG A 81 -4.17 15.02 12.96
N VAL A 82 -4.42 15.93 13.90
CA VAL A 82 -3.90 17.30 13.83
C VAL A 82 -2.72 17.40 14.77
N ASN A 83 -1.57 17.82 14.25
CA ASN A 83 -0.38 18.12 15.02
C ASN A 83 0.12 19.52 14.64
N ASN A 84 0.22 20.43 15.62
CA ASN A 84 0.59 21.83 15.40
C ASN A 84 -0.22 22.52 14.28
N GLY A 85 -1.53 22.24 14.22
CA GLY A 85 -2.44 22.81 13.20
C GLY A 85 -2.34 22.17 11.81
N GLN A 86 -1.43 21.23 11.59
CA GLN A 86 -1.27 20.50 10.33
C GLN A 86 -1.87 19.10 10.41
N LEU A 87 -2.46 18.64 9.31
CA LEU A 87 -2.89 17.25 9.20
C LEU A 87 -1.68 16.34 9.04
N VAL A 88 -1.64 15.31 9.87
CA VAL A 88 -0.65 14.23 9.84
C VAL A 88 -1.37 12.88 9.93
N GLY A 89 -0.65 11.79 9.72
CA GLY A 89 -1.24 10.46 9.70
C GLY A 89 -2.07 10.19 8.45
N GLY A 90 -3.14 9.40 8.59
CA GLY A 90 -3.95 9.01 7.44
C GLY A 90 -3.27 7.98 6.54
N GLU A 91 -2.28 7.27 7.10
CA GLU A 91 -1.44 6.31 6.38
C GLU A 91 -2.30 5.28 5.63
N ILE A 92 -1.80 4.88 4.48
CA ILE A 92 -2.42 3.88 3.63
C ILE A 92 -1.65 2.58 3.81
N LEU A 93 -2.35 1.45 3.96
CA LEU A 93 -1.72 0.15 4.10
C LEU A 93 -2.30 -0.84 3.09
N GLU A 94 -1.41 -1.47 2.33
CA GLU A 94 -1.71 -2.54 1.38
C GLU A 94 -1.09 -3.85 1.89
N LEU A 95 -1.80 -4.96 1.74
CA LEU A 95 -1.36 -6.29 2.15
C LEU A 95 -0.73 -7.05 0.97
N LYS A 96 0.40 -7.72 1.23
CA LYS A 96 1.06 -8.63 0.29
C LYS A 96 1.41 -9.93 1.00
N ASP A 97 0.68 -10.98 0.69
CA ASP A 97 0.78 -12.26 1.40
C ASP A 97 1.26 -13.36 0.47
N ALA A 98 2.52 -13.79 0.63
CA ALA A 98 3.18 -14.72 -0.28
C ALA A 98 3.46 -16.08 0.36
N GLN A 99 3.30 -17.14 -0.46
CA GLN A 99 3.62 -18.51 -0.06
C GLN A 99 5.13 -18.76 0.02
N GLY A 100 5.90 -18.17 -0.89
CA GLY A 100 7.35 -18.33 -1.00
C GLY A 100 8.14 -17.14 -0.45
N GLY A 101 9.43 -17.08 -0.80
CA GLY A 101 10.34 -16.00 -0.39
C GLY A 101 10.24 -14.72 -1.23
N ASN A 102 9.56 -14.76 -2.38
CA ASN A 102 9.27 -13.58 -3.20
C ASN A 102 7.99 -12.91 -2.74
N ILE A 103 7.91 -11.59 -2.86
CA ILE A 103 6.69 -10.84 -2.55
C ILE A 103 5.62 -11.09 -3.62
N ALA A 104 4.35 -10.92 -3.25
CA ALA A 104 3.26 -10.90 -4.22
C ALA A 104 3.32 -9.63 -5.09
N SER A 105 2.85 -9.72 -6.33
CA SER A 105 2.82 -8.59 -7.27
C SER A 105 1.88 -7.46 -6.83
N PHE A 106 2.17 -6.26 -7.30
CA PHE A 106 1.34 -5.08 -7.14
C PHE A 106 0.37 -4.99 -8.32
N ASN A 107 -0.76 -5.69 -8.20
CA ASN A 107 -1.74 -5.82 -9.29
C ASN A 107 -2.66 -4.62 -9.47
N SER A 108 -2.82 -3.81 -8.42
CA SER A 108 -3.81 -2.73 -8.37
C SER A 108 -3.21 -1.35 -8.60
N THR A 109 -1.95 -1.15 -8.21
CA THR A 109 -1.29 0.16 -8.20
C THR A 109 0.22 -0.02 -8.34
N ILE A 110 0.90 0.97 -8.95
CA ILE A 110 2.35 1.10 -8.82
C ILE A 110 2.63 1.52 -7.38
N PRO A 111 3.55 0.84 -6.67
CA PRO A 111 3.86 1.19 -5.29
C PRO A 111 4.59 2.53 -5.25
N THR A 112 4.14 3.43 -4.37
CA THR A 112 4.70 4.78 -4.19
C THR A 112 4.85 5.09 -2.71
N GLU A 113 5.70 6.06 -2.34
CA GLU A 113 5.86 6.57 -0.98
C GLU A 113 4.60 7.29 -0.50
N TYR A 114 3.97 8.07 -1.38
CA TYR A 114 2.78 8.84 -1.05
C TYR A 114 1.65 8.65 -2.06
N LYS A 115 0.40 8.78 -1.59
CA LYS A 115 -0.79 8.94 -2.43
C LYS A 115 -1.78 9.93 -1.80
N THR A 116 -2.53 10.62 -2.63
CA THR A 116 -3.66 11.48 -2.26
C THR A 116 -4.98 10.72 -2.41
N LEU A 117 -6.06 11.21 -1.79
CA LEU A 117 -7.38 10.62 -2.00
C LEU A 117 -7.83 10.75 -3.46
N LYS A 118 -7.44 11.81 -4.16
CA LYS A 118 -7.73 12.00 -5.59
C LYS A 118 -7.15 10.86 -6.42
N GLU A 119 -5.93 10.43 -6.12
CA GLU A 119 -5.31 9.28 -6.77
C GLU A 119 -6.05 7.98 -6.43
N ILE A 120 -6.43 7.77 -5.17
CA ILE A 120 -7.23 6.59 -4.75
C ILE A 120 -8.59 6.55 -5.47
N GLU A 121 -9.28 7.68 -5.59
CA GLU A 121 -10.55 7.79 -6.31
C GLU A 121 -10.39 7.31 -7.75
N ARG A 122 -9.36 7.83 -8.41
CA ARG A 122 -9.07 7.57 -9.82
C ARG A 122 -8.65 6.12 -10.08
N LEU A 123 -7.77 5.56 -9.25
CA LEU A 123 -7.28 4.19 -9.37
C LEU A 123 -8.41 3.14 -9.29
N ASN A 124 -9.42 3.41 -8.47
CA ASN A 124 -10.53 2.49 -8.20
C ASN A 124 -11.83 2.82 -8.94
N GLY A 125 -11.88 3.93 -9.67
CA GLY A 125 -13.10 4.45 -10.29
C GLY A 125 -14.23 4.63 -9.26
N GLN A 126 -15.42 4.08 -9.55
CA GLN A 126 -16.58 4.20 -8.64
C GLN A 126 -16.32 3.62 -7.25
N LYS A 127 -15.52 2.56 -7.14
CA LYS A 127 -15.16 1.99 -5.83
C LYS A 127 -14.32 2.97 -5.01
N GLY A 128 -13.51 3.79 -5.66
CA GLY A 128 -12.70 4.83 -5.02
C GLY A 128 -13.54 5.91 -4.36
N LYS A 129 -14.65 6.31 -4.99
CA LYS A 129 -15.65 7.19 -4.37
C LYS A 129 -16.23 6.60 -3.10
N THR A 130 -16.49 5.30 -3.09
CA THR A 130 -16.95 4.59 -1.90
C THR A 130 -15.89 4.57 -0.81
N VAL A 131 -14.61 4.31 -1.14
CA VAL A 131 -13.49 4.38 -0.20
C VAL A 131 -13.46 5.74 0.50
N ILE A 132 -13.49 6.83 -0.27
CA ILE A 132 -13.43 8.19 0.26
C ILE A 132 -14.65 8.50 1.14
N LYS A 133 -15.86 8.16 0.70
CA LYS A 133 -17.07 8.38 1.50
C LYS A 133 -17.04 7.65 2.84
N ILE A 134 -16.45 6.46 2.90
CA ILE A 134 -16.31 5.70 4.15
C ILE A 134 -15.26 6.37 5.05
N ALA A 135 -14.11 6.73 4.48
CA ALA A 135 -13.08 7.46 5.21
C ALA A 135 -13.60 8.78 5.79
N GLU A 136 -14.42 9.51 5.04
CA GLU A 136 -15.07 10.75 5.52
C GLU A 136 -16.01 10.54 6.70
N LEU A 137 -16.69 9.39 6.76
CA LEU A 137 -17.59 9.04 7.86
C LEU A 137 -16.83 8.65 9.12
N LEU A 138 -15.68 7.99 8.97
CA LEU A 138 -14.93 7.39 10.07
C LEU A 138 -13.78 8.26 10.59
N ASP A 139 -13.25 9.17 9.77
CA ASP A 139 -12.22 10.13 10.15
C ASP A 139 -12.87 11.47 10.55
N GLU A 140 -12.70 11.86 11.82
CA GLU A 140 -13.26 13.09 12.39
C GLU A 140 -12.67 14.36 11.76
N ASN A 141 -11.47 14.27 11.19
CA ASN A 141 -10.78 15.38 10.56
C ASN A 141 -11.19 15.59 9.10
N SER A 142 -12.14 14.81 8.58
CA SER A 142 -12.64 14.92 7.20
C SER A 142 -13.26 16.28 6.85
N LYS A 143 -13.61 17.08 7.87
CA LYS A 143 -14.10 18.46 7.71
C LYS A 143 -13.01 19.48 7.40
N ASN A 144 -11.74 19.13 7.63
CA ASN A 144 -10.63 20.00 7.29
C ASN A 144 -10.49 20.07 5.75
N ALA A 145 -10.40 21.27 5.19
CA ALA A 145 -10.31 21.48 3.74
C ALA A 145 -9.11 20.76 3.10
N GLU A 146 -8.00 20.67 3.83
CA GLU A 146 -6.78 20.00 3.37
C GLU A 146 -6.91 18.47 3.37
N TRP A 147 -7.88 17.90 4.12
CA TRP A 147 -8.01 16.46 4.33
C TRP A 147 -8.08 15.67 3.02
N ARG A 148 -8.75 16.22 2.00
CA ARG A 148 -8.88 15.56 0.70
C ARG A 148 -7.62 15.61 -0.16
N ILE A 149 -6.76 16.60 0.04
CA ILE A 149 -5.65 16.90 -0.88
C ILE A 149 -4.27 16.58 -0.31
N TYR A 150 -4.10 16.50 1.01
CA TYR A 150 -2.80 16.19 1.59
C TYR A 150 -2.34 14.76 1.23
N LYS A 151 -1.03 14.63 1.06
CA LYS A 151 -0.35 13.37 0.75
C LYS A 151 -0.32 12.46 1.97
N ARG A 152 -0.75 11.21 1.78
CA ARG A 152 -0.71 10.17 2.81
C ARG A 152 0.43 9.21 2.50
N LYS A 153 1.21 8.89 3.52
CA LYS A 153 2.29 7.91 3.40
C LYS A 153 1.70 6.52 3.16
N CYS A 154 2.25 5.81 2.20
CA CYS A 154 1.85 4.46 1.84
C CYS A 154 2.80 3.46 2.50
N PHE A 155 2.21 2.40 3.04
CA PHE A 155 2.90 1.28 3.63
C PHE A 155 2.41 -0.02 3.01
N TYR A 156 3.29 -1.01 3.02
CA TYR A 156 3.04 -2.34 2.51
C TYR A 156 3.33 -3.37 3.59
N MET A 157 2.30 -4.10 4.03
CA MET A 157 2.47 -5.22 4.95
C MET A 157 2.76 -6.48 4.16
N ILE A 158 4.03 -6.86 4.15
CA ILE A 158 4.55 -7.98 3.36
C ILE A 158 4.78 -9.17 4.27
N ARG A 159 4.18 -10.30 3.93
CA ARG A 159 4.51 -11.61 4.50
C ARG A 159 5.11 -12.51 3.45
N THR A 160 6.27 -13.10 3.75
CA THR A 160 6.84 -14.20 2.97
C THR A 160 6.77 -15.50 3.76
N HIS A 161 6.85 -16.62 3.04
CA HIS A 161 6.83 -17.95 3.60
C HIS A 161 5.60 -18.24 4.48
N LYS A 162 4.41 -17.78 4.07
CA LYS A 162 3.15 -17.90 4.84
C LYS A 162 2.89 -19.30 5.44
N LYS A 163 3.24 -20.36 4.72
CA LYS A 163 3.02 -21.76 5.13
C LYS A 163 4.18 -22.39 5.91
N HIS A 164 5.30 -21.69 6.09
CA HIS A 164 6.49 -22.24 6.75
C HIS A 164 6.73 -21.53 8.07
N GLN A 165 6.36 -22.21 9.16
CA GLN A 165 6.45 -21.67 10.51
C GLN A 165 7.85 -21.16 10.87
N ASP A 166 8.88 -21.87 10.41
CA ASP A 166 10.24 -21.49 10.75
C ASP A 166 10.83 -20.36 9.93
N LYS A 167 10.23 -20.03 8.78
CA LYS A 167 10.79 -19.07 7.80
C LYS A 167 9.97 -17.81 7.64
N ILE A 168 8.83 -17.73 8.32
CA ILE A 168 7.89 -16.63 8.20
C ILE A 168 8.55 -15.31 8.59
N ARG A 169 8.36 -14.29 7.75
CA ARG A 169 8.73 -12.91 8.05
C ARG A 169 7.55 -12.03 7.70
N VAL A 170 7.23 -11.09 8.58
CA VAL A 170 6.20 -10.08 8.33
C VAL A 170 6.85 -8.72 8.50
N SER A 171 6.73 -7.86 7.49
CA SER A 171 7.27 -6.50 7.53
C SER A 171 6.21 -5.49 7.11
N ILE A 172 6.04 -4.43 7.88
CA ILE A 172 5.43 -3.19 7.39
C ILE A 172 6.54 -2.37 6.77
N VAL A 173 6.42 -2.05 5.49
CA VAL A 173 7.47 -1.43 4.69
C VAL A 173 6.98 -0.10 4.14
N ASP A 174 7.76 0.94 4.38
CA ASP A 174 7.58 2.27 3.79
C ASP A 174 7.56 2.20 2.26
N GLY A 175 6.59 2.86 1.63
CA GLY A 175 6.44 2.89 0.18
C GLY A 175 7.66 3.45 -0.56
N ALA A 176 8.47 4.30 0.10
CA ALA A 176 9.75 4.75 -0.43
C ALA A 176 10.67 3.60 -0.84
N PHE A 177 10.58 2.44 -0.16
CA PHE A 177 11.39 1.25 -0.46
C PHE A 177 11.17 0.74 -1.90
N PHE A 178 9.98 0.97 -2.46
CA PHE A 178 9.64 0.54 -3.81
C PHE A 178 9.75 1.68 -4.84
N GLU A 179 9.49 2.93 -4.44
CA GLU A 179 9.54 4.10 -5.30
C GLU A 179 10.97 4.62 -5.52
N THR A 180 11.82 3.77 -6.10
CA THR A 180 13.22 4.13 -6.39
C THR A 180 13.35 5.17 -7.50
N ILE A 181 12.40 5.20 -8.42
CA ILE A 181 12.20 6.25 -9.42
C ILE A 181 10.73 6.70 -9.40
N PRO A 182 10.44 8.00 -9.60
CA PRO A 182 9.07 8.50 -9.62
C PRO A 182 8.23 7.88 -10.75
N GLU A 183 6.92 7.73 -10.53
CA GLU A 183 5.98 7.19 -11.53
C GLU A 183 6.06 7.92 -12.88
N ARG A 184 6.21 9.24 -12.85
CA ARG A 184 6.35 10.11 -14.03
C ARG A 184 7.59 9.82 -14.88
N GLU A 185 8.59 9.12 -14.35
CA GLU A 185 9.81 8.70 -15.04
C GLU A 185 9.76 7.20 -15.37
N LEU A 186 9.18 6.40 -14.47
CA LEU A 186 9.00 4.95 -14.63
C LEU A 186 8.14 4.61 -15.86
N ILE A 187 6.99 5.27 -16.03
CA ILE A 187 6.04 4.94 -17.09
C ILE A 187 6.60 5.28 -18.49
N PRO A 188 7.14 6.48 -18.75
CA PRO A 188 7.80 6.76 -20.03
C PRO A 188 8.93 5.77 -20.34
N SER A 189 9.75 5.43 -19.34
CA SER A 189 10.84 4.47 -19.51
C SER A 189 10.32 3.07 -19.86
N MET A 190 9.19 2.65 -19.27
CA MET A 190 8.54 1.40 -19.62
C MET A 190 8.09 1.38 -21.09
N PHE A 191 7.44 2.45 -21.58
CA PHE A 191 7.03 2.54 -22.99
C PHE A 191 8.23 2.59 -23.93
N GLN A 192 9.29 3.34 -23.59
CA GLN A 192 10.53 3.36 -24.36
C GLN A 192 11.13 1.95 -24.47
N ASN A 193 11.22 1.22 -23.35
CA ASN A 193 11.75 -0.15 -23.36
C ASN A 193 10.91 -1.11 -24.21
N ILE A 194 9.58 -0.96 -24.21
CA ILE A 194 8.70 -1.74 -25.08
C ILE A 194 9.00 -1.40 -26.55
N PHE A 195 9.05 -0.12 -26.88
CA PHE A 195 9.34 0.34 -28.24
C PHE A 195 10.72 -0.12 -28.73
N ASP A 196 11.77 0.00 -27.92
CA ASP A 196 13.12 -0.41 -28.26
C ASP A 196 13.22 -1.92 -28.55
N ARG A 197 12.44 -2.75 -27.86
CA ARG A 197 12.32 -4.18 -28.16
C ARG A 197 11.72 -4.42 -29.55
N HIS A 198 10.63 -3.70 -29.89
CA HIS A 198 10.07 -3.78 -31.24
C HIS A 198 11.06 -3.28 -32.28
N ALA A 199 11.80 -2.21 -31.98
CA ALA A 199 12.81 -1.66 -32.88
C ALA A 199 14.05 -2.56 -33.06
N GLY A 200 14.20 -3.61 -32.26
CA GLY A 200 15.18 -4.69 -32.49
C GLY A 200 14.68 -5.79 -33.42
N GLU A 201 13.35 -5.97 -33.53
CA GLU A 201 12.70 -6.96 -34.38
C GLU A 201 12.29 -6.39 -35.75
N TYR A 202 12.07 -5.09 -35.83
CA TYR A 202 11.63 -4.37 -37.02
C TYR A 202 12.59 -3.22 -37.34
N GLU A 203 12.84 -2.98 -38.63
CA GLU A 203 13.66 -1.87 -39.08
C GLU A 203 12.90 -0.55 -38.89
N ILE A 204 13.19 0.13 -37.78
CA ILE A 204 12.61 1.44 -37.43
C ILE A 204 13.68 2.52 -37.62
N PRO A 205 13.46 3.52 -38.50
CA PRO A 205 14.39 4.64 -38.71
C PRO A 205 14.68 5.45 -37.45
N ASP A 206 15.92 5.94 -37.33
CA ASP A 206 16.37 6.67 -36.13
C ASP A 206 15.57 7.92 -35.81
N ASN A 207 15.09 8.65 -36.83
CA ASN A 207 14.23 9.82 -36.62
C ASN A 207 12.91 9.45 -35.92
N ILE A 208 12.31 8.30 -36.28
CA ILE A 208 11.10 7.79 -35.62
C ILE A 208 11.39 7.36 -34.18
N ARG A 209 12.58 6.80 -33.91
CA ARG A 209 13.00 6.44 -32.55
C ARG A 209 13.11 7.66 -31.64
N GLU A 210 13.68 8.75 -32.16
CA GLU A 210 13.80 10.00 -31.41
C GLU A 210 12.44 10.67 -31.18
N ASP A 211 11.57 10.69 -32.20
CA ASP A 211 10.21 11.21 -32.08
C ASP A 211 9.40 10.42 -31.03
N ALA A 212 9.49 9.09 -31.04
CA ALA A 212 8.83 8.23 -30.06
C ALA A 212 9.29 8.54 -28.64
N ARG A 213 10.61 8.73 -28.44
CA ARG A 213 11.18 9.12 -27.15
C ARG A 213 10.61 10.45 -26.64
N GLN A 214 10.44 11.43 -27.52
CA GLN A 214 9.83 12.71 -27.16
C GLN A 214 8.36 12.54 -26.78
N VAL A 215 7.59 11.74 -27.52
CA VAL A 215 6.18 11.47 -27.25
C VAL A 215 5.98 10.75 -25.90
N PHE A 216 6.76 9.70 -25.62
CA PHE A 216 6.60 8.91 -24.40
C PHE A 216 6.82 9.72 -23.12
N ARG A 217 7.60 10.80 -23.17
CA ARG A 217 7.78 11.72 -22.02
C ARG A 217 6.48 12.40 -21.57
N TYR A 218 5.46 12.43 -22.41
CA TYR A 218 4.13 12.95 -22.07
C TYR A 218 3.17 11.85 -21.54
N LEU A 219 3.55 10.57 -21.63
CA LEU A 219 2.77 9.44 -21.11
C LEU A 219 3.15 9.17 -19.65
N THR A 220 2.75 10.06 -18.75
CA THR A 220 3.18 10.02 -17.34
C THR A 220 2.09 9.62 -16.35
N ASP A 221 0.82 9.63 -16.77
CA ASP A 221 -0.32 9.41 -15.88
C ASP A 221 -0.90 7.99 -16.08
N HIS A 222 -0.59 7.08 -15.16
CA HIS A 222 -1.12 5.71 -15.16
C HIS A 222 -2.66 5.66 -15.28
N ILE A 223 -3.37 6.64 -14.76
CA ILE A 223 -4.84 6.67 -14.81
C ILE A 223 -5.31 6.93 -16.25
N LEU A 224 -4.68 7.89 -16.94
CA LEU A 224 -4.97 8.16 -18.35
C LEU A 224 -4.53 7.02 -19.26
N ILE A 225 -3.62 6.16 -18.81
CA ILE A 225 -3.22 4.98 -19.59
C ILE A 225 -4.16 3.80 -19.35
N SER A 226 -4.70 3.69 -18.13
CA SER A 226 -5.42 2.49 -17.69
C SER A 226 -6.94 2.54 -17.88
N PHE A 227 -7.50 3.53 -18.59
CA PHE A 227 -8.93 3.55 -18.91
C PHE A 227 -9.28 2.57 -20.05
N SER A 228 -10.52 2.10 -20.06
CA SER A 228 -11.03 1.26 -21.16
C SER A 228 -11.20 2.10 -22.41
N GLN A 229 -10.52 1.72 -23.48
CA GLN A 229 -10.49 2.45 -24.74
C GLN A 229 -11.72 2.07 -25.59
N ASP A 230 -12.42 3.08 -26.08
CA ASP A 230 -13.47 2.93 -27.09
C ASP A 230 -12.84 3.07 -28.48
N ILE A 231 -12.67 1.95 -29.18
CA ILE A 231 -12.09 1.91 -30.51
C ILE A 231 -13.21 1.69 -31.52
N THR A 232 -13.39 2.64 -32.42
CA THR A 232 -14.40 2.57 -33.49
C THR A 232 -14.26 1.28 -34.28
N ASN A 233 -15.39 0.59 -34.52
CA ASN A 233 -15.48 -0.72 -35.21
C ASN A 233 -14.89 -1.93 -34.46
N ALA A 234 -14.32 -1.76 -33.26
CA ALA A 234 -13.94 -2.90 -32.44
C ALA A 234 -15.13 -3.39 -31.61
N SER A 235 -15.36 -4.71 -31.59
CA SER A 235 -16.36 -5.35 -30.72
C SER A 235 -15.88 -5.52 -29.27
N ILE A 236 -14.67 -5.03 -28.96
CA ILE A 236 -14.03 -5.11 -27.66
C ILE A 236 -13.52 -3.73 -27.22
N LYS A 237 -13.46 -3.50 -25.91
CA LYS A 237 -12.86 -2.29 -25.32
C LYS A 237 -11.57 -2.66 -24.60
N PRO A 238 -10.39 -2.56 -25.24
CA PRO A 238 -9.14 -2.90 -24.59
C PRO A 238 -8.84 -1.95 -23.45
N ARG A 239 -8.11 -2.45 -22.44
CA ARG A 239 -7.69 -1.66 -21.28
C ARG A 239 -6.26 -2.04 -20.94
N LEU A 240 -5.37 -1.05 -20.84
CA LEU A 240 -4.02 -1.30 -20.33
C LEU A 240 -4.05 -1.38 -18.80
N ARG A 241 -3.29 -2.30 -18.22
CA ARG A 241 -3.01 -2.33 -16.78
C ARG A 241 -1.51 -2.44 -16.61
N ILE A 242 -0.95 -1.57 -15.77
CA ILE A 242 0.45 -1.66 -15.38
C ILE A 242 0.49 -2.45 -14.08
N MET A 243 1.04 -3.66 -14.14
CA MET A 243 1.33 -4.48 -12.95
C MET A 243 2.81 -4.34 -12.63
N ALA A 244 3.13 -4.13 -11.36
CA ALA A 244 4.52 -4.06 -10.91
C ALA A 244 4.89 -5.33 -10.12
N GLU A 245 6.08 -5.85 -10.41
CA GLU A 245 6.70 -6.93 -9.66
C GLU A 245 7.99 -6.39 -9.04
N ALA A 246 8.26 -6.74 -7.79
CA ALA A 246 9.54 -6.38 -7.20
C ALA A 246 10.64 -7.26 -7.79
N THR A 247 11.74 -6.61 -8.15
CA THR A 247 13.01 -7.29 -8.38
C THR A 247 13.55 -7.86 -7.05
N LYS A 248 14.69 -8.56 -7.10
CA LYS A 248 15.34 -9.09 -5.89
C LYS A 248 15.63 -7.97 -4.88
N GLU A 249 16.10 -6.83 -5.36
CA GLU A 249 16.40 -5.64 -4.56
C GLU A 249 15.15 -5.03 -3.93
N GLY A 250 14.03 -5.03 -4.66
CA GLY A 250 12.74 -4.56 -4.15
C GLY A 250 12.07 -5.54 -3.18
N ASN A 251 12.68 -6.70 -2.89
CA ASN A 251 12.15 -7.63 -1.90
C ASN A 251 12.73 -7.30 -0.51
N PRO A 252 11.94 -6.80 0.46
CA PRO A 252 12.44 -6.47 1.80
C PRO A 252 12.95 -7.69 2.58
N HIS A 253 12.54 -8.91 2.19
CA HIS A 253 13.01 -10.16 2.79
C HIS A 253 14.13 -10.82 1.98
N TRP A 254 14.77 -10.08 1.07
CA TRP A 254 15.95 -10.54 0.36
C TRP A 254 17.08 -10.85 1.35
N ARG A 255 17.79 -11.96 1.10
CA ARG A 255 18.81 -12.49 2.01
C ARG A 255 19.91 -11.47 2.34
N GLU A 256 20.30 -10.64 1.37
CA GLU A 256 21.34 -9.61 1.55
C GLU A 256 20.94 -8.52 2.55
N TYR A 257 19.64 -8.32 2.78
CA TYR A 257 19.16 -7.36 3.78
C TYR A 257 19.16 -7.92 5.21
N GLY A 258 19.42 -9.22 5.39
CA GLY A 258 19.72 -9.80 6.71
C GLY A 258 18.54 -9.87 7.69
N ILE A 259 17.28 -9.71 7.24
CA ILE A 259 16.12 -9.80 8.14
C ILE A 259 15.95 -11.25 8.65
N PRO A 260 16.01 -11.50 9.97
CA PRO A 260 15.90 -12.84 10.51
C PRO A 260 14.52 -13.47 10.31
N GLU A 261 14.45 -14.80 10.34
CA GLU A 261 13.19 -15.55 10.33
C GLU A 261 12.43 -15.40 11.66
N LYS A 262 11.12 -15.66 11.65
CA LYS A 262 10.19 -15.50 12.79
C LYS A 262 10.17 -14.08 13.34
N THR A 263 10.14 -13.09 12.45
CA THR A 263 10.16 -11.68 12.83
C THR A 263 8.93 -10.92 12.36
N PHE A 264 8.54 -9.95 13.17
CA PHE A 264 7.68 -8.83 12.79
C PHE A 264 8.55 -7.57 12.71
N ASN A 265 8.52 -6.88 11.57
CA ASN A 265 9.43 -5.78 11.29
C ASN A 265 8.69 -4.51 10.87
N LEU A 266 9.26 -3.36 11.21
CA LEU A 266 8.97 -2.09 10.57
C LEU A 266 10.23 -1.66 9.81
N ILE A 267 10.09 -1.43 8.50
CA ILE A 267 11.14 -0.96 7.61
C ILE A 267 10.76 0.43 7.12
N ILE A 268 11.53 1.44 7.51
CA ILE A 268 11.26 2.84 7.16
C ILE A 268 12.53 3.54 6.69
N LYS A 269 12.39 4.57 5.86
CA LYS A 269 13.52 5.36 5.38
C LYS A 269 14.30 5.92 6.58
N ALA A 270 15.63 5.95 6.48
CA ALA A 270 16.50 6.41 7.56
C ALA A 270 16.53 7.95 7.64
N ASP A 271 15.40 8.54 8.02
CA ASP A 271 15.19 9.98 8.11
C ASP A 271 14.68 10.41 9.51
N GLY A 272 14.12 11.62 9.61
CA GLY A 272 13.59 12.16 10.86
C GLY A 272 12.47 11.31 11.48
N GLU A 273 11.65 10.62 10.68
CA GLU A 273 10.58 9.77 11.20
C GLU A 273 11.13 8.54 11.90
N ALA A 274 12.25 8.00 11.41
CA ALA A 274 12.90 6.87 12.05
C ALA A 274 13.43 7.20 13.45
N LYS A 275 13.85 8.45 13.68
CA LYS A 275 14.24 8.91 15.01
C LYS A 275 13.05 8.92 15.99
N ILE A 276 11.86 9.31 15.53
CA ILE A 276 10.63 9.27 16.35
C ILE A 276 10.33 7.83 16.78
N VAL A 277 10.47 6.86 15.85
CA VAL A 277 10.28 5.44 16.18
C VAL A 277 11.30 4.96 17.20
N GLU A 278 12.57 5.32 17.06
CA GLU A 278 13.61 5.00 18.04
C GLU A 278 13.28 5.51 19.44
N ASP A 279 12.84 6.76 19.54
CA ASP A 279 12.50 7.38 20.82
C ASP A 279 11.29 6.70 21.46
N ILE A 280 10.28 6.30 20.67
CA ILE A 280 9.13 5.53 21.16
C ILE A 280 9.57 4.16 21.69
N ILE A 281 10.44 3.44 20.96
CA ILE A 281 10.92 2.11 21.35
C ILE A 281 11.72 2.19 22.65
N LYS A 282 12.64 3.16 22.75
CA LYS A 282 13.43 3.40 23.97
C LYS A 282 12.54 3.73 25.15
N LYS A 283 11.59 4.66 24.98
CA LYS A 283 10.66 5.10 26.04
C LYS A 283 9.78 3.96 26.55
N ARG A 284 9.45 2.98 25.71
CA ARG A 284 8.63 1.81 26.06
C ARG A 284 9.44 0.58 26.46
N GLU A 285 10.78 0.67 26.48
CA GLU A 285 11.68 -0.43 26.84
C GLU A 285 11.41 -1.73 26.04
N MET A 286 11.02 -1.59 24.78
CA MET A 286 10.61 -2.74 23.96
C MET A 286 11.83 -3.54 23.47
N ARG A 287 11.71 -4.87 23.45
CA ARG A 287 12.75 -5.79 22.96
C ARG A 287 12.78 -5.85 21.44
N ILE A 288 13.07 -4.73 20.80
CA ILE A 288 13.13 -4.57 19.35
C ILE A 288 14.57 -4.33 18.94
N GLN A 289 15.09 -5.18 18.05
CA GLN A 289 16.41 -5.04 17.48
C GLN A 289 16.39 -4.03 16.33
N LYS A 290 17.40 -3.17 16.28
CA LYS A 290 17.57 -2.20 15.19
C LYS A 290 18.74 -2.62 14.30
N HIS A 291 18.54 -2.62 12.99
CA HIS A 291 19.63 -2.71 12.02
C HIS A 291 19.35 -1.84 10.79
N LYS A 292 20.38 -1.64 9.97
CA LYS A 292 20.31 -0.83 8.75
C LYS A 292 20.25 -1.73 7.52
N ILE A 293 19.45 -1.32 6.55
CA ILE A 293 19.49 -1.82 5.17
C ILE A 293 20.01 -0.70 4.28
N LYS A 294 21.00 -0.99 3.45
CA LYS A 294 21.38 -0.11 2.33
C LYS A 294 20.68 -0.62 1.08
N HIS A 295 19.62 0.06 0.66
CA HIS A 295 18.87 -0.35 -0.52
C HIS A 295 19.75 -0.17 -1.77
N ARG A 296 19.75 -1.14 -2.70
CA ARG A 296 20.69 -1.11 -3.83
C ARG A 296 20.45 0.07 -4.78
N ASN A 297 19.18 0.42 -4.95
CA ASN A 297 18.72 1.43 -5.91
C ASN A 297 18.13 2.67 -5.21
N ASP A 298 18.29 2.80 -3.89
CA ASP A 298 17.79 3.95 -3.12
C ASP A 298 18.74 4.21 -1.93
N GLY A 299 18.29 4.95 -0.92
CA GLY A 299 19.05 5.29 0.27
C GLY A 299 19.06 4.21 1.36
N GLU A 300 19.33 4.67 2.59
CA GLU A 300 19.33 3.83 3.78
C GLU A 300 17.92 3.69 4.37
N PHE A 301 17.63 2.50 4.87
CA PHE A 301 16.41 2.18 5.62
C PHE A 301 16.78 1.62 6.99
N LEU A 302 15.97 1.93 8.00
CA LEU A 302 16.07 1.34 9.33
C LEU A 302 15.04 0.22 9.47
N VAL A 303 15.50 -0.90 10.02
CA VAL A 303 14.67 -2.04 10.36
C VAL A 303 14.55 -2.15 11.86
N PHE A 304 13.32 -2.10 12.35
CA PHE A 304 12.95 -2.35 13.73
C PHE A 304 12.32 -3.73 13.81
N SER A 305 13.08 -4.71 14.28
CA SER A 305 12.73 -6.13 14.24
C SER A 305 12.37 -6.67 15.62
N TYR A 306 11.17 -7.21 15.75
CA TYR A 306 10.72 -7.99 16.89
C TYR A 306 10.74 -9.47 16.53
N ARG A 307 11.49 -10.28 17.30
CA ARG A 307 11.53 -11.73 17.13
C ARG A 307 10.42 -12.38 17.95
N VAL A 308 9.51 -13.06 17.26
CA VAL A 308 8.41 -13.79 17.90
C VAL A 308 8.97 -15.06 18.52
N ARG A 309 8.55 -15.34 19.76
CA ARG A 309 8.95 -16.52 20.53
C ARG A 309 8.16 -17.74 20.11
#